data_AF-A0A482X490-F1
#
_entry.id   AF-A0A482X490-F1
#
_cell.length_a   1.000
_cell.length_b   1.000
_cell.length_c   1.000
_cell.angle_alpha   90.00
_cell.angle_beta   90.00
_cell.angle_gamma   90.00
#
_symmetry.space_group_name_H-M   'P 1'
#
loop_
_entity.id
_entity.type
_entity.pdbx_description
1 polymer ?
#
loop_
_entity_poly.entity_id
_entity_poly.type
_entity_poly.pdbx_seq_one_letter_code
_entity_poly.pdbx_strand_id
1 'polypeptide(L)'
;MKVKYDVVKFIEDKRLIWYGHARRASASKWIGVVTDWSPVGGEREEGRDGPWRNEVDEAMEARNLRDGEWEDRQKWRTQLKEGRQ
;
A
#
# COMPACT_ATOMS: atom_id res chain seq x y z
N MET A 1 -5.36 23.99 18.13
CA MET A 1 -6.02 23.49 16.91
C MET A 1 -6.00 21.97 16.97
N LYS A 2 -7.11 21.30 17.31
CA LYS A 2 -7.17 19.83 17.34
C LYS A 2 -7.23 19.34 15.89
N VAL A 3 -6.13 18.80 15.38
CA VAL A 3 -6.13 18.07 14.11
C VAL A 3 -7.11 16.91 14.30
N LYS A 4 -8.24 16.90 13.58
CA LYS A 4 -9.06 15.70 13.45
C LYS A 4 -8.16 14.68 12.76
N TYR A 5 -7.66 13.70 13.51
CA TYR A 5 -6.97 12.57 12.94
C TYR A 5 -8.01 11.76 12.18
N ASP A 6 -7.92 11.82 10.85
CA ASP A 6 -8.65 10.91 9.99
C ASP A 6 -8.01 9.53 10.12
N VAL A 7 -8.69 8.65 10.86
CA VAL A 7 -8.24 7.29 11.12
C VAL A 7 -8.07 6.51 9.83
N VAL A 8 -8.92 6.77 8.82
CA VAL A 8 -8.85 6.11 7.52
C VAL A 8 -7.55 6.49 6.81
N LYS A 9 -7.24 7.78 6.72
CA LYS A 9 -5.96 8.25 6.16
C LYS A 9 -4.75 7.70 6.90
N PHE A 10 -4.82 7.57 8.23
CA PHE A 10 -3.73 6.97 9.01
C PHE A 10 -3.52 5.49 8.65
N ILE A 11 -4.60 4.71 8.50
CA ILE A 11 -4.53 3.30 8.12
C ILE A 11 -3.92 3.17 6.71
N GLU A 12 -4.37 3.97 5.75
CA GLU A 12 -3.80 3.99 4.39
C GLU A 12 -2.31 4.33 4.38
N ASP A 13 -1.90 5.35 5.13
CA ASP A 13 -0.48 5.73 5.24
C ASP A 13 0.36 4.55 5.76
N LYS A 14 -0.14 3.84 6.78
CA LYS A 14 0.53 2.64 7.31
C LYS A 14 0.56 1.50 6.30
N ARG A 15 -0.52 1.31 5.53
CA ARG A 15 -0.61 0.31 4.46
C ARG A 15 0.49 0.54 3.42
N LEU A 16 0.65 1.77 2.92
CA LEU A 16 1.66 2.11 1.92
C LEU A 16 3.10 2.07 2.45
N ILE A 17 3.31 2.44 3.72
CA ILE A 17 4.61 2.26 4.39
C ILE A 17 4.98 0.77 4.44
N TRP A 18 4.03 -0.07 4.82
CA TRP A 18 4.22 -1.51 4.91
C TRP A 18 4.43 -2.15 3.53
N TYR A 19 3.66 -1.74 2.52
CA TYR A 19 3.85 -2.18 1.12
C TYR A 19 5.29 -1.95 0.65
N GLY A 20 5.78 -0.71 0.74
CA GLY A 20 7.15 -0.42 0.33
C GLY A 20 8.20 -1.15 1.18
N HIS A 21 7.94 -1.42 2.46
CA HIS A 21 8.82 -2.24 3.29
C HIS A 21 8.85 -3.70 2.82
N ALA A 22 7.69 -4.31 2.61
CA ALA A 22 7.54 -5.69 2.16
C ALA A 22 8.17 -5.89 0.78
N ARG A 23 7.96 -4.97 -0.16
CA ARG A 23 8.57 -5.02 -1.49
C ARG A 23 10.11 -4.92 -1.44
N ARG A 24 10.69 -4.06 -0.59
CA ARG A 24 12.15 -4.04 -0.39
C ARG A 24 12.69 -5.28 0.34
N ALA A 25 11.90 -5.87 1.23
CA ALA A 25 12.24 -7.10 1.93
C ALA A 25 12.01 -8.37 1.08
N SER A 26 11.43 -8.22 -0.13
CA SER A 26 11.05 -9.32 -1.03
C SER A 26 12.24 -10.11 -1.60
N ALA A 27 13.48 -9.67 -1.35
CA ALA A 27 14.67 -10.53 -1.44
C ALA A 27 14.47 -11.86 -0.68
N SER A 28 13.66 -11.85 0.37
CA SER A 28 13.07 -13.04 0.98
C SER A 28 11.91 -13.53 0.10
N LYS A 29 12.12 -14.62 -0.67
CA LYS A 29 11.13 -15.19 -1.63
C LYS A 29 9.69 -15.25 -1.10
N TRP A 30 9.49 -15.55 0.18
CA TRP A 30 8.16 -15.71 0.77
C TRP A 30 7.38 -14.40 0.90
N ILE A 31 8.05 -13.28 1.20
CA ILE A 31 7.38 -11.97 1.36
C ILE A 31 6.83 -11.53 0.01
N GLY A 32 7.63 -11.66 -1.05
CA GLY A 32 7.20 -11.37 -2.41
C GLY A 32 5.96 -12.17 -2.80
N VAL A 33 5.98 -13.48 -2.55
CA VAL A 33 4.83 -14.37 -2.83
C VAL A 33 3.57 -13.90 -2.12
N VAL A 34 3.64 -13.54 -0.82
CA VAL A 34 2.46 -13.06 -0.08
C VAL A 34 1.98 -11.70 -0.58
N THR A 35 2.88 -10.78 -0.93
CA THR A 35 2.51 -9.44 -1.44
C THR A 35 1.93 -9.44 -2.85
N ASP A 36 2.31 -10.42 -3.67
CA ASP A 36 1.82 -10.59 -5.03
C ASP A 36 0.69 -11.63 -5.11
N TRP A 37 0.34 -12.27 -3.99
CA TRP A 37 -0.71 -13.28 -3.96
C TRP A 37 -2.08 -12.65 -4.17
N SER A 38 -2.77 -13.14 -5.19
CA SER A 38 -4.17 -12.87 -5.45
C SER A 38 -4.94 -14.20 -5.42
N PRO A 39 -6.17 -14.24 -4.89
CA PRO A 39 -6.96 -15.47 -4.87
C PRO A 39 -7.18 -16.02 -6.28
N VAL A 40 -6.89 -17.32 -6.46
CA VAL A 40 -7.14 -18.04 -7.71
C VAL A 40 -8.65 -18.24 -7.83
N GLY A 41 -9.30 -17.51 -8.75
CA GLY A 41 -10.75 -17.55 -8.94
C GLY A 41 -11.43 -16.20 -9.11
N GLY A 42 -10.69 -15.08 -8.94
CA GLY A 42 -11.21 -13.73 -9.16
C GLY A 42 -11.47 -12.95 -7.88
N GLU A 43 -12.45 -12.05 -7.92
CA GLU A 43 -12.84 -11.22 -6.78
C GLU A 43 -13.32 -12.07 -5.60
N ARG A 44 -13.15 -11.54 -4.38
CA ARG A 44 -13.68 -12.19 -3.18
C ARG A 44 -15.21 -12.17 -3.21
N GLU A 45 -15.84 -13.11 -2.52
CA GLU A 45 -17.30 -13.15 -2.35
C GLU A 45 -17.86 -11.75 -2.02
N GLU A 46 -18.99 -11.40 -2.64
CA GLU A 46 -19.68 -10.12 -2.41
C GLU A 46 -19.80 -9.80 -0.91
N GLY A 47 -19.43 -8.59 -0.53
CA GLY A 47 -19.44 -8.13 0.86
C GLY A 47 -18.15 -8.40 1.66
N ARG A 48 -17.13 -9.01 1.06
CA ARG A 48 -15.78 -9.05 1.62
C ARG A 48 -14.90 -7.96 1.01
N ASP A 49 -14.13 -7.29 1.86
CA ASP A 49 -13.09 -6.37 1.40
C ASP A 49 -12.14 -7.11 0.44
N GLY A 50 -11.79 -6.44 -0.65
CA GLY A 50 -10.98 -6.98 -1.72
C GLY A 50 -9.61 -7.50 -1.25
N PRO A 51 -8.79 -8.07 -2.15
CA PRO A 51 -7.39 -8.37 -1.86
C PRO A 51 -6.70 -7.14 -1.26
N TRP A 52 -5.89 -7.33 -0.23
CA TRP A 52 -5.07 -6.25 0.37
C TRP A 52 -4.27 -5.50 -0.69
N ARG A 53 -3.87 -6.20 -1.76
CA ARG A 53 -3.18 -5.62 -2.91
C ARG A 53 -4.03 -4.57 -3.66
N ASN A 54 -5.33 -4.81 -3.85
CA ASN A 54 -6.21 -3.84 -4.49
C ASN A 54 -6.30 -2.55 -3.67
N GLU A 55 -6.41 -2.67 -2.34
CA GLU A 55 -6.43 -1.50 -1.45
C GLU A 55 -5.11 -0.72 -1.45
N VAL A 56 -3.99 -1.40 -1.73
CA VAL A 56 -2.68 -0.75 -1.93
C VAL A 56 -2.69 -0.01 -3.26
N ASP A 57 -3.12 -0.67 -4.32
CA ASP A 57 -3.13 -0.11 -5.68
C ASP A 57 -4.05 1.13 -5.74
N GLU A 58 -5.25 1.08 -5.16
CA GLU A 58 -6.15 2.24 -5.02
C GLU A 58 -5.51 3.39 -4.23
N ALA A 59 -4.85 3.08 -3.11
CA ALA A 59 -4.17 4.07 -2.29
C ALA A 59 -2.93 4.69 -2.98
N MET A 60 -2.30 3.95 -3.89
CA MET A 60 -1.22 4.43 -4.75
C MET A 60 -1.76 5.31 -5.88
N GLU A 61 -2.83 4.90 -6.56
CA GLU A 61 -3.50 5.68 -7.60
C GLU A 61 -4.00 7.03 -7.05
N ALA A 62 -4.65 7.02 -5.89
CA ALA A 62 -5.11 8.23 -5.22
C ALA A 62 -3.98 9.24 -4.90
N ARG A 63 -2.74 8.76 -4.77
CA ARG A 63 -1.54 9.57 -4.49
C ARG A 63 -0.62 9.72 -5.70
N ASN A 64 -1.04 9.26 -6.89
CA ASN A 64 -0.26 9.22 -8.12
C ASN A 64 1.14 8.58 -7.96
N LEU A 65 1.20 7.51 -7.15
CA LEU A 65 2.42 6.73 -6.91
C LEU A 65 2.50 5.58 -7.92
N ARG A 66 3.70 5.29 -8.42
CA ARG A 66 3.93 4.17 -9.34
C ARG A 66 4.61 3.01 -8.66
N ASP A 67 4.32 1.78 -9.12
CA ASP A 67 5.06 0.61 -8.65
C ASP A 67 6.56 0.74 -9.01
N GLY A 68 7.42 0.32 -8.10
CA GLY A 68 8.88 0.49 -8.19
C GLY A 68 9.40 1.77 -7.51
N GLU A 69 8.59 2.81 -7.32
CA GLU A 69 9.03 4.02 -6.58
C GLU A 69 9.34 3.74 -5.11
N TRP A 70 8.87 2.61 -4.59
CA TRP A 70 9.23 2.09 -3.28
C TRP A 70 10.68 1.63 -3.18
N GLU A 71 11.45 1.51 -4.26
CA GLU A 71 12.84 1.05 -4.18
C GLU A 71 13.70 2.02 -3.36
N ASP A 72 13.61 3.32 -3.63
CA ASP A 72 14.22 4.36 -2.81
C ASP A 72 13.36 4.66 -1.58
N ARG A 73 13.86 4.28 -0.40
CA ARG A 73 13.16 4.46 0.87
C ARG A 73 12.88 5.93 1.22
N GLN A 74 13.81 6.83 0.92
CA GLN A 74 13.64 8.24 1.26
C GLN A 74 12.65 8.90 0.31
N LYS A 75 12.82 8.65 -1.00
CA LYS A 75 11.88 9.13 -2.02
C LYS A 75 10.46 8.65 -1.74
N TRP A 76 10.27 7.37 -1.46
CA TRP A 76 8.98 6.78 -1.10
C TRP A 76 8.33 7.48 0.10
N ARG A 77 9.09 7.72 1.17
CA ARG A 77 8.59 8.40 2.37
C ARG A 77 8.22 9.86 2.13
N THR A 78 8.94 10.54 1.25
CA THR A 78 8.66 11.93 0.88
C THR A 78 7.38 12.01 0.06
N GLN A 79 7.27 11.19 -0.99
CA GLN A 79 6.07 11.16 -1.85
C GLN A 79 4.80 10.79 -1.07
N LEU A 80 4.89 9.87 -0.10
CA LEU A 80 3.75 9.55 0.78
C LEU A 80 3.27 10.74 1.63
N LYS A 81 4.19 11.62 2.04
CA LYS A 81 3.84 12.83 2.79
C LYS A 81 3.27 13.92 1.88
N GLU A 82 3.79 14.05 0.67
CA GLU A 82 3.35 15.02 -0.32
C GLU A 82 1.97 14.67 -0.87
N GLY A 83 1.73 13.39 -1.21
CA GLY A 83 0.42 12.90 -1.64
C GLY A 83 -0.66 12.84 -0.56
N ARG A 84 -0.36 13.29 0.67
CA ARG A 84 -1.35 13.42 1.75
C ARG A 84 -2.17 14.73 1.66
N GLN A 85 -1.65 15.73 0.93
CA GLN A 85 -2.24 17.06 0.79
C GLN A 85 -3.51 17.02 -0.07
#